data_AF-A0ABD2S7N0-F1
#
_entry.id   AF-A0ABD2S7N0-F1
#
_cell.length_a   1.000
_cell.length_b   1.000
_cell.length_c   1.000
_cell.angle_alpha   90.00
_cell.angle_beta   90.00
_cell.angle_gamma   90.00
#
_symmetry.space_group_name_H-M   'P 1'
#
loop_
_entity.id
_entity.type
_entity.pdbx_description
1 polymer ?
#
loop_
_entity_poly.entity_id
_entity_poly.type
_entity_poly.pdbx_seq_one_letter_code
_entity_poly.pdbx_strand_id
1 'polypeptide(L)'
;MYQQVLRRFAHFNAIQLSEPASLPELVMLALKEEGTDPEGNESKELRGKIAEMNTELLKQKAGMLEEYFSIHIDSNGNMSRLPVILDQYTPDMDRIPEFILCLGNDVDWEDEKICFQTIAAALGNFYAMHPPLLPKPSGDGLKFYRKRVLSSGSEVTSTENIE
;
A
#
# COMPACT_ATOMS: atom_id res chain seq x y z
N MET A 1 -4.85 -9.16 -14.27
CA MET A 1 -5.53 -7.91 -13.86
C MET A 1 -5.41 -6.80 -14.90
N TYR A 2 -4.22 -6.50 -15.45
CA TYR A 2 -4.01 -5.46 -16.48
C TYR A 2 -5.11 -5.38 -17.57
N GLN A 3 -5.38 -6.50 -18.26
CA GLN A 3 -6.39 -6.53 -19.32
C GLN A 3 -7.81 -6.23 -18.82
N GLN A 4 -8.13 -6.54 -17.56
CA GLN A 4 -9.42 -6.21 -16.96
C GLN A 4 -9.55 -4.72 -16.68
N VAL A 5 -8.46 -4.06 -16.27
CA VAL A 5 -8.43 -2.60 -16.13
C VAL A 5 -8.73 -1.96 -17.48
N LEU A 6 -8.04 -2.36 -18.55
CA LEU A 6 -8.27 -1.80 -19.88
C LEU A 6 -9.70 -2.05 -20.39
N ARG A 7 -10.27 -3.23 -20.13
CA ARG A 7 -11.65 -3.55 -20.54
C ARG A 7 -12.70 -2.74 -19.80
N ARG A 8 -12.43 -2.35 -18.56
CA ARG A 8 -13.35 -1.58 -17.69
C ARG A 8 -13.00 -0.10 -17.62
N PHE A 9 -12.11 0.39 -18.50
CA PHE A 9 -11.71 1.80 -18.55
C PHE A 9 -12.93 2.73 -18.50
N ALA A 10 -12.89 3.73 -17.62
CA ALA A 10 -13.98 4.68 -17.31
C ALA A 10 -15.29 4.07 -16.76
N HIS A 11 -15.33 2.77 -16.48
CA HIS A 11 -16.52 2.04 -16.04
C HIS A 11 -16.21 1.08 -14.89
N PHE A 12 -15.59 1.61 -13.83
CA PHE A 12 -15.31 0.87 -12.61
C PHE A 12 -16.39 1.11 -11.54
N ASN A 13 -16.69 0.07 -10.76
CA ASN A 13 -17.24 0.28 -9.42
C ASN A 13 -16.09 0.65 -8.49
N ALA A 14 -16.37 1.25 -7.34
CA ALA A 14 -15.34 1.65 -6.39
C ALA A 14 -15.53 0.99 -5.01
N ILE A 15 -14.43 0.58 -4.41
CA ILE A 15 -14.33 0.24 -2.99
C ILE A 15 -14.02 1.52 -2.24
N GLN A 16 -14.78 1.78 -1.17
CA GLN A 16 -14.57 2.89 -0.25
C GLN A 16 -13.73 2.41 0.94
N LEU A 17 -12.64 3.12 1.23
CA LEU A 17 -11.88 2.90 2.46
C LEU A 17 -12.71 3.37 3.66
N SER A 18 -12.63 2.62 4.77
CA SER A 18 -13.29 2.99 6.02
C SER A 18 -12.74 4.30 6.58
N GLU A 19 -11.43 4.48 6.47
CA GLU A 19 -10.71 5.70 6.85
C GLU A 19 -9.92 6.19 5.63
N PRO A 20 -10.02 7.49 5.25
CA PRO A 20 -9.18 8.06 4.22
C PRO A 20 -7.69 7.93 4.58
N ALA A 21 -6.87 7.53 3.61
CA ALA A 21 -5.45 7.28 3.81
C ALA A 21 -4.62 8.44 3.26
N SER A 22 -3.78 9.03 4.11
CA SER A 22 -2.89 10.15 3.78
C SER A 22 -1.82 9.72 2.78
N LEU A 23 -1.79 10.34 1.58
CA LEU A 23 -0.79 10.04 0.55
C LEU A 23 0.66 10.28 1.03
N PRO A 24 0.99 11.37 1.75
CA PRO A 24 2.34 11.55 2.27
C PRO A 24 2.78 10.40 3.19
N GLU A 25 1.89 9.92 4.05
CA GLU A 25 2.19 8.83 4.99
C GLU A 25 2.38 7.50 4.25
N LEU A 26 1.54 7.23 3.25
CA LEU A 26 1.65 6.04 2.40
C LEU A 26 2.97 6.03 1.63
N VAL A 27 3.34 7.16 1.01
CA VAL A 27 4.63 7.26 0.29
C VAL A 27 5.81 7.09 1.26
N MET A 28 5.75 7.72 2.45
CA MET A 28 6.76 7.54 3.48
C MET A 28 6.87 6.10 3.98
N LEU A 29 5.76 5.36 4.01
CA LEU A 29 5.75 3.95 4.41
C LEU A 29 6.41 3.08 3.34
N ALA A 30 6.09 3.28 2.07
CA ALA A 30 6.71 2.56 0.95
C ALA A 30 8.24 2.75 0.90
N LEU A 31 8.71 4.00 1.06
CA LEU A 31 10.13 4.34 1.06
C LEU A 31 10.91 3.79 2.28
N LYS A 32 10.23 3.42 3.36
CA LYS A 32 10.87 2.77 4.52
C LYS A 32 11.14 1.29 4.26
N GLU A 33 10.34 0.64 3.42
CA GLU A 33 10.47 -0.78 3.13
C GLU A 33 11.66 -1.06 2.19
N GLU A 34 11.95 -0.14 1.27
CA GLU A 34 13.10 -0.25 0.35
C GLU A 34 14.46 0.10 1.00
N GLY A 35 14.47 0.96 2.03
CA GLY A 35 15.70 1.45 2.65
C GLY A 35 16.16 0.61 3.85
N THR A 36 17.27 -0.13 3.70
CA THR A 36 17.91 -0.90 4.80
C THR A 36 18.75 -0.04 5.76
N ASP A 37 18.79 1.29 5.59
CA ASP A 37 19.62 2.18 6.42
C ASP A 37 18.77 3.03 7.41
N PRO A 38 18.91 2.82 8.74
CA PRO A 38 18.10 3.50 9.74
C PRO A 38 18.57 4.91 10.11
N GLU A 39 19.77 5.37 9.72
CA GLU A 39 20.47 6.43 10.47
C GLU A 39 21.08 7.58 9.63
N GLY A 40 20.31 8.19 8.74
CA GLY A 40 20.70 9.45 8.09
C GLY A 40 19.59 10.49 8.14
N ASN A 41 19.79 11.60 8.85
CA ASN A 41 18.84 12.73 8.86
C ASN A 41 18.53 13.22 7.44
N GLU A 42 19.56 13.26 6.57
CA GLU A 42 19.45 13.62 5.15
C GLU A 42 18.54 12.67 4.36
N SER A 43 18.57 11.36 4.66
CA SER A 43 17.71 10.36 4.02
C SER A 43 16.24 10.53 4.39
N LYS A 44 15.94 10.99 5.62
CA LYS A 44 14.57 11.26 6.05
C LYS A 44 14.02 12.52 5.38
N GLU A 45 14.83 13.57 5.27
CA GLU A 45 14.46 14.80 4.57
C GLU A 45 14.17 14.53 3.09
N LEU A 46 15.02 13.74 2.42
CA LEU A 46 14.80 13.35 1.03
C LEU A 46 13.50 12.56 0.84
N ARG A 47 13.22 11.58 1.71
CA ARG A 47 11.96 10.83 1.69
C ARG A 47 10.74 11.74 1.89
N GLY A 48 10.83 12.72 2.79
CA GLY A 48 9.80 13.73 2.99
C GLY A 48 9.53 14.55 1.73
N LYS A 49 10.58 14.99 1.04
CA LYS A 49 10.47 15.73 -0.24
C LYS A 49 9.82 14.89 -1.34
N ILE A 50 10.19 13.61 -1.46
CA ILE A 50 9.56 12.69 -2.43
C ILE A 50 8.08 12.52 -2.10
N ALA A 51 7.73 12.33 -0.83
CA ALA A 51 6.35 12.19 -0.39
C ALA A 51 5.50 13.44 -0.71
N GLU A 52 6.04 14.63 -0.47
CA GLU A 52 5.39 15.90 -0.81
C GLU A 52 5.21 16.05 -2.32
N MET A 53 6.26 15.84 -3.11
CA MET A 53 6.21 15.93 -4.57
C MET A 53 5.18 14.97 -5.17
N ASN A 54 5.17 13.70 -4.74
CA ASN A 54 4.23 12.70 -5.24
C ASN A 54 2.80 13.02 -4.81
N THR A 55 2.60 13.53 -3.59
CA THR A 55 1.28 13.94 -3.11
C THR A 55 0.72 15.08 -3.97
N GLU A 56 1.52 16.11 -4.25
CA GLU A 56 1.07 17.24 -5.08
C GLU A 56 0.80 16.81 -6.52
N LEU A 57 1.64 15.95 -7.10
CA LEU A 57 1.40 15.37 -8.43
C LEU A 57 0.07 14.62 -8.49
N LEU A 58 -0.17 13.71 -7.54
CA LEU A 58 -1.38 12.89 -7.53
C LEU A 58 -2.65 13.72 -7.26
N LYS A 59 -2.55 14.79 -6.46
CA LYS A 59 -3.64 15.76 -6.29
C LYS A 59 -3.97 16.49 -7.60
N GLN A 60 -2.94 16.90 -8.37
CA GLN A 60 -3.16 17.55 -9.67
C GLN A 60 -3.81 16.60 -10.69
N LYS A 61 -3.52 15.31 -10.61
CA LYS A 61 -4.08 14.27 -11.50
C LYS A 61 -5.37 13.63 -10.95
N ALA A 62 -5.84 14.04 -9.77
CA ALA A 62 -6.96 13.41 -9.06
C ALA A 62 -8.25 13.34 -9.90
N GLY A 63 -8.60 14.39 -10.64
CA GLY A 63 -9.79 14.40 -11.48
C GLY A 63 -9.77 13.32 -12.58
N MET A 64 -8.62 13.16 -13.26
CA MET A 64 -8.43 12.12 -14.27
C MET A 64 -8.48 10.72 -13.64
N LEU A 65 -7.82 10.55 -12.49
CA LEU A 65 -7.79 9.28 -11.76
C LEU A 65 -9.19 8.85 -11.29
N GLU A 66 -10.02 9.80 -10.87
CA GLU A 66 -11.40 9.55 -10.48
C GLU A 66 -12.27 9.19 -11.70
N GLU A 67 -12.19 9.98 -12.77
CA GLU A 67 -13.02 9.82 -13.96
C GLU A 67 -12.73 8.50 -14.69
N TYR A 68 -11.46 8.18 -14.92
CA TYR A 68 -11.09 7.01 -15.73
C TYR A 68 -10.87 5.74 -14.94
N PHE A 69 -10.43 5.83 -13.69
CA PHE A 69 -10.00 4.69 -12.89
C PHE A 69 -10.72 4.59 -11.53
N SER A 70 -11.68 5.47 -11.22
CA SER A 70 -12.41 5.49 -9.95
C SER A 70 -11.50 5.49 -8.71
N ILE A 71 -10.33 6.11 -8.83
CA ILE A 71 -9.42 6.38 -7.72
C ILE A 71 -9.71 7.79 -7.22
N HIS A 72 -10.15 7.93 -5.98
CA HIS A 72 -10.49 9.24 -5.42
C HIS A 72 -9.44 9.71 -4.43
N ILE A 73 -8.94 10.93 -4.68
CA ILE A 73 -8.01 11.67 -3.84
C ILE A 73 -8.64 13.03 -3.54
N ASP A 74 -8.77 13.37 -2.27
CA ASP A 74 -9.35 14.64 -1.85
C ASP A 74 -8.35 15.82 -1.96
N SER A 75 -8.83 17.04 -1.74
CA SER A 75 -8.00 18.25 -1.75
C SER A 75 -6.93 18.29 -0.66
N ASN A 76 -7.09 17.51 0.40
CA ASN A 76 -6.15 17.40 1.51
C ASN A 76 -5.06 16.36 1.24
N GLY A 77 -5.14 15.64 0.11
CA GLY A 77 -4.19 14.57 -0.23
C GLY A 77 -4.49 13.24 0.46
N ASN A 78 -5.76 12.96 0.78
CA ASN A 78 -6.17 11.65 1.27
C ASN A 78 -6.85 10.84 0.16
N MET A 79 -6.39 9.61 -0.03
CA MET A 79 -7.07 8.62 -0.84
C MET A 79 -8.25 8.04 -0.08
N SER A 80 -9.39 7.87 -0.72
CA SER A 80 -10.55 7.23 -0.08
C SER A 80 -11.26 6.19 -0.94
N ARG A 81 -11.00 6.11 -2.25
CA ARG A 81 -11.60 5.11 -3.14
C ARG A 81 -10.60 4.45 -4.07
N LEU A 82 -10.87 3.18 -4.39
CA LEU A 82 -10.11 2.32 -5.31
C LEU A 82 -11.06 1.57 -6.27
N PRO A 83 -10.64 1.25 -7.51
CA PRO A 83 -11.49 0.56 -8.47
C PRO A 83 -11.68 -0.93 -8.19
N VAL A 84 -12.91 -1.42 -8.24
CA VAL A 84 -13.22 -2.85 -8.31
C VAL A 84 -12.87 -3.37 -9.71
N ILE A 85 -11.73 -4.03 -9.83
CA ILE A 85 -11.30 -4.66 -11.10
C ILE A 85 -12.00 -6.01 -11.32
N LEU A 86 -12.17 -6.79 -10.25
CA LEU A 86 -12.87 -8.08 -10.26
C LEU A 86 -13.94 -8.09 -9.17
N ASP A 87 -15.11 -8.60 -9.52
CA ASP A 87 -16.23 -8.67 -8.59
C ASP A 87 -15.90 -9.61 -7.43
N GLN A 88 -16.22 -9.18 -6.21
CA GLN A 88 -15.97 -9.92 -4.96
C GLN A 88 -14.49 -10.16 -4.65
N TYR A 89 -13.58 -9.38 -5.24
CA TYR A 89 -12.15 -9.44 -4.94
C TYR A 89 -11.65 -8.11 -4.39
N THR A 90 -11.02 -8.18 -3.22
CA THR A 90 -10.29 -7.07 -2.61
C THR A 90 -8.80 -7.40 -2.69
N PRO A 91 -7.96 -6.48 -3.19
CA PRO A 91 -6.51 -6.70 -3.26
C PRO A 91 -5.91 -6.72 -1.84
N ASP A 92 -4.63 -7.05 -1.76
CA ASP A 92 -3.88 -6.95 -0.52
C ASP A 92 -3.70 -5.47 -0.14
N MET A 93 -4.45 -5.02 0.86
CA MET A 93 -4.49 -3.61 1.27
C MET A 93 -3.21 -3.16 1.96
N ASP A 94 -2.37 -4.10 2.43
CA ASP A 94 -1.05 -3.78 2.99
C ASP A 94 -0.09 -3.23 1.91
N ARG A 95 -0.42 -3.41 0.63
CA ARG A 95 0.37 -2.94 -0.53
C ARG A 95 -0.07 -1.59 -1.10
N ILE A 96 -1.04 -0.94 -0.47
CA ILE A 96 -1.43 0.43 -0.86
C ILE A 96 -0.23 1.39 -0.89
N PRO A 97 0.70 1.38 0.08
CA PRO A 97 1.91 2.21 0.04
C PRO A 97 2.71 2.05 -1.26
N GLU A 98 3.03 0.80 -1.63
CA GLU A 98 3.78 0.48 -2.87
C GLU A 98 3.03 0.98 -4.11
N PHE A 99 1.71 0.78 -4.14
CA PHE A 99 0.86 1.22 -5.25
C PHE A 99 0.86 2.75 -5.42
N ILE A 100 0.73 3.52 -4.32
CA ILE A 100 0.78 4.98 -4.38
C ILE A 100 2.16 5.48 -4.83
N LEU A 101 3.24 4.85 -4.34
CA LEU A 101 4.59 5.19 -4.78
C LEU A 101 4.77 4.94 -6.29
N CYS A 102 4.28 3.80 -6.78
CA CYS A 102 4.28 3.43 -8.21
C CYS A 102 3.50 4.46 -9.06
N LEU A 103 2.32 4.91 -8.61
CA LEU A 103 1.57 5.96 -9.31
C LEU A 103 2.35 7.28 -9.40
N GLY A 104 3.10 7.64 -8.35
CA GLY A 104 3.90 8.86 -8.33
C GLY A 104 5.15 8.79 -9.19
N ASN A 105 5.82 7.64 -9.24
CA ASN A 105 7.16 7.52 -9.83
C ASN A 105 7.20 6.84 -11.20
N ASP A 106 6.35 5.83 -11.44
CA ASP A 106 6.47 4.93 -12.59
C ASP A 106 5.49 5.26 -13.72
N VAL A 107 4.48 6.09 -13.42
CA VAL A 107 3.48 6.52 -14.42
C VAL A 107 4.05 7.68 -15.24
N ASP A 108 4.04 7.50 -16.56
CA ASP A 108 4.35 8.57 -17.50
C ASP A 108 3.09 9.42 -17.70
N TRP A 109 3.10 10.66 -17.21
CA TRP A 109 1.96 11.58 -17.27
C TRP A 109 1.93 12.46 -18.53
N GLU A 110 2.93 12.36 -19.41
CA GLU A 110 3.12 13.25 -20.56
C GLU A 110 2.49 12.67 -21.84
N ASP A 111 2.65 11.37 -22.09
CA ASP A 111 2.03 10.68 -23.23
C ASP A 111 0.73 9.99 -22.80
N GLU A 112 -0.40 10.38 -23.37
CA GLU A 112 -1.73 9.85 -23.00
C GLU A 112 -1.81 8.31 -23.07
N LYS A 113 -1.24 7.72 -24.13
CA LYS A 113 -1.32 6.28 -24.34
C LYS A 113 -0.44 5.55 -23.34
N ILE A 114 0.78 6.03 -23.11
CA ILE A 114 1.71 5.44 -22.14
C ILE A 114 1.16 5.64 -20.71
N CYS A 115 0.56 6.78 -20.42
CA CYS A 115 -0.11 7.08 -19.15
C CYS A 115 -1.16 6.03 -18.80
N PHE A 116 -2.13 5.78 -19.70
CA PHE A 116 -3.16 4.78 -19.43
C PHE A 116 -2.60 3.35 -19.34
N GLN A 117 -1.57 3.02 -20.12
CA GLN A 117 -0.90 1.73 -20.04
C GLN A 117 -0.18 1.55 -18.70
N THR A 118 0.54 2.56 -18.24
CA THR A 118 1.32 2.51 -16.99
C THR A 118 0.41 2.52 -15.76
N ILE A 119 -0.67 3.32 -15.74
CA ILE A 119 -1.69 3.25 -14.68
C ILE A 119 -2.36 1.87 -14.66
N ALA A 120 -2.74 1.34 -15.83
CA ALA A 120 -3.34 0.01 -15.90
C ALA A 120 -2.38 -1.09 -15.45
N ALA A 121 -1.07 -0.93 -15.71
CA ALA A 121 -0.03 -1.83 -15.21
C ALA A 121 0.10 -1.72 -13.68
N ALA A 122 0.13 -0.52 -13.12
CA ALA A 122 0.17 -0.28 -11.67
C ALA A 122 -1.03 -0.91 -10.95
N LEU A 123 -2.25 -0.66 -11.44
CA LEU A 123 -3.46 -1.31 -10.94
C LEU A 123 -3.43 -2.83 -11.15
N GLY A 124 -2.90 -3.28 -12.29
CA GLY A 124 -2.74 -4.68 -12.61
C GLY A 124 -1.82 -5.41 -11.62
N ASN A 125 -0.73 -4.77 -11.23
CA ASN A 125 0.22 -5.27 -10.26
C ASN A 125 -0.39 -5.23 -8.86
N PHE A 126 -0.96 -4.11 -8.43
CA PHE A 126 -1.59 -3.98 -7.10
C PHE A 126 -2.68 -5.04 -6.85
N TYR A 127 -3.52 -5.33 -7.85
CA TYR A 127 -4.55 -6.36 -7.74
C TYR A 127 -4.08 -7.78 -8.03
N ALA A 128 -2.80 -7.98 -8.38
CA ALA A 128 -2.25 -9.33 -8.55
C ALA A 128 -2.27 -10.11 -7.23
N MET A 129 -2.27 -11.43 -7.32
CA MET A 129 -2.14 -12.29 -6.15
C MET A 129 -0.68 -12.31 -5.74
N HIS A 130 -0.37 -11.70 -4.60
CA HIS A 130 0.98 -11.68 -4.05
C HIS A 130 1.16 -12.79 -3.03
N PRO A 131 2.39 -13.32 -2.87
CA PRO A 131 2.71 -14.15 -1.73
C PRO A 131 2.40 -13.39 -0.43
N PRO A 132 1.91 -14.10 0.61
CA PRO A 132 1.61 -13.46 1.89
C PRO A 132 2.88 -12.83 2.47
N LEU A 133 2.72 -11.63 3.05
CA LEU A 133 3.80 -10.95 3.76
C LEU A 133 4.13 -11.75 5.03
N LEU A 134 5.23 -12.50 4.95
CA LEU A 134 5.71 -13.33 6.05
C LEU A 134 6.82 -12.59 6.81
N PRO A 135 6.80 -12.59 8.16
CA PRO A 135 7.88 -12.01 8.95
C PRO A 135 9.21 -12.63 8.54
N LYS A 136 10.28 -11.83 8.43
CA LYS A 136 11.61 -12.39 8.11
C LYS A 136 11.93 -13.51 9.11
N PRO A 137 12.34 -14.71 8.66
CA PRO A 137 12.62 -15.84 9.54
C PRO A 137 13.89 -15.64 10.39
N SER A 138 14.56 -14.49 10.26
CA SER A 138 15.78 -14.13 10.98
C SER A 138 15.52 -13.03 12.00
N GLY A 139 16.25 -13.06 13.12
CA GLY A 139 16.11 -12.08 14.19
C GLY A 139 14.83 -12.25 15.02
N ASP A 140 14.20 -11.15 15.42
CA ASP A 140 12.99 -11.16 16.26
C ASP A 140 11.77 -11.80 15.56
N GLY A 141 11.78 -11.89 14.22
CA GLY A 141 10.73 -12.54 13.42
C GLY A 141 10.62 -14.05 13.65
N LEU A 142 11.66 -14.71 14.18
CA LEU A 142 11.65 -16.14 14.48
C LEU A 142 10.58 -16.52 15.53
N LYS A 143 10.17 -15.57 16.39
CA LYS A 143 9.12 -15.77 17.39
C LYS A 143 7.77 -16.12 16.76
N PHE A 144 7.48 -15.62 15.55
CA PHE A 144 6.25 -15.91 14.83
C PHE A 144 6.21 -17.33 14.24
N TYR A 145 7.37 -17.97 14.05
CA TYR A 145 7.49 -19.34 13.55
C TYR A 145 7.67 -20.38 14.67
N ARG A 146 7.82 -19.95 15.92
CA ARG A 146 7.94 -20.87 17.05
C ARG A 146 6.56 -21.47 17.35
N LYS A 147 6.40 -22.76 17.05
CA LYS A 147 5.20 -23.54 17.34
C LYS A 147 4.88 -23.42 18.84
N ARG A 148 3.69 -22.91 19.20
CA ARG A 148 3.20 -23.04 20.59
C ARG A 148 2.97 -24.53 20.83
N VAL A 149 3.81 -25.12 21.68
CA VAL A 149 3.50 -26.43 22.26
C VAL A 149 2.28 -26.20 23.13
N LEU A 150 1.13 -26.75 22.72
CA LEU A 150 -0.03 -26.87 23.59
C LEU A 150 0.36 -27.85 24.70
N SER A 151 0.84 -27.34 25.83
CA SER A 151 1.05 -28.13 27.03
C SER A 151 -0.31 -28.47 27.63
N SER A 152 -0.81 -29.65 27.29
CA SER A 152 -1.80 -30.37 28.08
C SER A 152 -1.25 -30.61 29.48
N GLY A 153 -1.87 -29.98 30.48
CA GLY A 153 -1.97 -30.41 31.88
C GLY A 153 -0.67 -30.54 32.68
N SER A 154 -0.45 -29.67 33.66
CA SER A 154 -0.54 -29.99 35.10
C SER A 154 -0.19 -28.77 35.95
N GLU A 155 -1.07 -28.47 36.90
CA GLU A 155 -0.86 -27.54 38.01
C GLU A 155 0.37 -27.95 38.84
N VAL A 156 1.19 -26.99 39.25
CA VAL A 156 1.73 -26.94 40.63
C VAL A 156 1.90 -25.47 41.03
N THR A 157 1.12 -25.09 42.03
CA THR A 157 1.25 -23.90 42.89
C THR A 157 2.59 -23.83 43.61
N SER A 158 3.20 -22.64 43.67
CA SER A 158 3.93 -22.17 44.85
C SER A 158 3.82 -20.66 44.97
N THR A 159 3.10 -20.24 46.01
CA THR A 159 3.01 -18.91 46.61
C THR A 159 4.30 -18.53 47.34
N GLU A 160 4.64 -17.23 47.32
CA GLU A 160 5.22 -16.38 48.40
C GLU A 160 5.88 -15.15 47.72
N ASN A 161 5.35 -13.92 47.74
CA ASN A 161 5.01 -12.94 48.79
C ASN A 161 6.05 -11.79 48.86
N ILE A 162 5.54 -10.56 48.61
CA ILE A 162 5.76 -9.27 49.32
C ILE A 162 7.22 -8.78 49.39
N GLU A 163 7.60 -7.61 48.84
CA GLU A 163 7.12 -6.24 49.11
C GLU A 163 7.47 -5.29 47.95
#